data_AF-A0A2V6DWX8-F1
#
_entry.id   AF-A0A2V6DWX8-F1
#
_cell.length_a   1.000
_cell.length_b   1.000
_cell.length_c   1.000
_cell.angle_alpha   90.00
_cell.angle_beta   90.00
_cell.angle_gamma   90.00
#
_symmetry.space_group_name_H-M   'P 1'
#
loop_
_entity.id
_entity.type
_entity.pdbx_description
1 polymer ?
#
loop_
_entity_poly.entity_id
_entity_poly.type
_entity_poly.pdbx_seq_one_letter_code
_entity_poly.pdbx_strand_id
1 'polypeptide(L)' 'MSLPELRLVVPIEEAILFALGLTDLDLDEPSDQARQLIGLIAVDHLEYSEQWRLSGIIRTALKQKWPDLNL' A
#
# COMPACT_ATOMS: atom_id res chain seq x y z
N MET A 1 -12.08 14.87 -29.51
CA MET A 1 -11.60 15.08 -28.13
C MET A 1 -11.18 13.73 -27.59
N SER A 2 -9.89 13.51 -27.34
CA SER A 2 -9.42 12.33 -26.61
C SER A 2 -9.72 12.52 -25.13
N LEU A 3 -10.30 11.52 -24.48
CA LEU A 3 -10.44 11.51 -23.02
C LEU A 3 -9.03 11.60 -22.41
N PRO A 4 -8.85 12.30 -21.27
CA PRO A 4 -7.59 12.27 -20.56
C PRO A 4 -7.25 10.82 -20.20
N GLU A 5 -6.00 10.43 -20.41
CA GLU A 5 -5.49 9.13 -20.01
C GLU A 5 -5.41 9.12 -18.48
N LEU A 6 -6.50 8.72 -17.83
CA LEU A 6 -6.54 8.56 -16.38
C LEU A 6 -5.67 7.36 -16.02
N ARG A 7 -4.43 7.62 -15.60
CA ARG A 7 -3.58 6.62 -14.99
C ARG A 7 -3.79 6.69 -13.48
N LEU A 8 -4.47 5.69 -12.92
CA LEU A 8 -4.47 5.43 -11.49
C LEU A 8 -3.04 4.99 -11.12
N VAL A 9 -2.20 5.96 -10.78
CA VAL A 9 -0.88 5.72 -10.20
C VAL A 9 -0.93 6.28 -8.81
N VAL A 10 -1.00 5.39 -7.82
CA VAL A 10 -0.76 5.76 -6.43
C VAL A 10 0.75 5.66 -6.22
N PRO A 11 1.45 6.76 -5.87
CA PRO A 11 2.85 6.71 -5.49
C PRO A 11 3.09 5.68 -4.39
N ILE A 12 4.23 4.98 -4.43
CA ILE A 12 4.49 3.90 -3.47
C ILE A 12 4.47 4.40 -2.02
N GLU A 13 4.93 5.63 -1.79
CA GLU A 13 4.90 6.29 -0.49
C GLU A 13 3.46 6.47 -0.01
N GLU A 14 2.56 6.95 -0.88
CA GLU A 14 1.15 7.12 -0.53
C GLU A 14 0.44 5.79 -0.31
N ALA A 15 0.78 4.77 -1.10
CA ALA A 15 0.26 3.41 -0.92
C ALA A 15 0.67 2.84 0.45
N ILE A 16 1.92 3.06 0.86
CA ILE A 16 2.40 2.65 2.19
C ILE A 16 1.67 3.42 3.29
N LEU A 17 1.53 4.75 3.17
CA LEU A 17 0.80 5.55 4.16
C LEU A 17 -0.66 5.11 4.29
N PHE A 18 -1.32 4.84 3.16
CA PHE A 18 -2.68 4.32 3.14
C PHE A 18 -2.80 2.95 3.82
N ALA A 19 -1.90 2.03 3.48
CA ALA A 19 -1.83 0.72 4.11
C ALA A 19 -1.62 0.85 5.63
N LEU A 20 -0.77 1.77 6.09
CA LEU A 20 -0.55 1.95 7.52
C LEU A 20 -1.69 2.68 8.23
N GLY A 21 -2.69 3.19 7.52
CA GLY A 21 -3.80 3.94 8.12
C GLY A 21 -3.49 5.41 8.39
N LEU A 22 -2.48 5.96 7.70
CA LEU A 22 -2.02 7.33 7.88
C LEU A 22 -2.65 8.30 6.87
N THR A 23 -3.17 7.78 5.76
CA THR A 23 -3.94 8.52 4.76
C THR A 23 -5.13 7.68 4.29
N ASP A 24 -6.11 8.34 3.68
CA ASP A 24 -7.32 7.68 3.16
C ASP A 24 -7.38 7.67 1.63
N LEU A 25 -6.34 8.17 0.94
CA LEU A 25 -6.30 8.34 -0.53
C LEU A 25 -7.54 9.06 -1.08
N ASP A 26 -8.06 10.02 -0.32
CA ASP A 26 -9.29 10.74 -0.60
C ASP A 26 -10.53 9.82 -0.78
N LEU A 27 -10.49 8.61 -0.23
CA LEU A 27 -11.65 7.72 -0.16
C LEU A 27 -12.55 8.14 1.00
N ASP A 28 -13.84 8.25 0.75
CA ASP A 28 -14.83 8.55 1.78
C ASP A 28 -14.92 7.44 2.84
N GLU A 29 -14.77 6.18 2.43
CA GLU A 29 -14.87 4.99 3.30
C GLU A 29 -13.75 3.98 2.97
N PRO A 30 -12.53 4.19 3.49
CA PRO A 30 -11.41 3.28 3.27
C PRO A 30 -11.58 2.00 4.11
N SER A 31 -11.72 0.85 3.45
CA SER A 31 -11.85 -0.44 4.12
C SER A 31 -10.50 -1.02 4.56
N ASP A 32 -10.50 -1.77 5.67
CA ASP A 32 -9.31 -2.49 6.12
C ASP A 32 -8.80 -3.48 5.08
N GLN A 33 -9.69 -4.13 4.34
CA GLN A 33 -9.33 -5.05 3.25
C GLN A 33 -8.58 -4.31 2.13
N ALA A 34 -9.02 -3.11 1.76
CA ALA A 34 -8.31 -2.30 0.76
C ALA A 34 -6.91 -1.91 1.26
N ARG A 35 -6.79 -1.49 2.52
CA ARG A 35 -5.49 -1.13 3.10
C ARG A 35 -4.54 -2.32 3.18
N GLN A 36 -5.04 -3.49 3.55
CA GLN A 36 -4.27 -4.74 3.58
C GLN A 36 -3.78 -5.11 2.17
N LEU A 37 -4.66 -5.07 1.17
CA LEU A 37 -4.32 -5.37 -0.22
C LEU A 37 -3.27 -4.41 -0.77
N ILE A 38 -3.45 -3.09 -0.56
CA ILE A 38 -2.47 -2.09 -0.98
C ILE A 38 -1.14 -2.28 -0.24
N GLY A 39 -1.18 -2.64 1.05
CA GLY A 39 0.02 -2.97 1.82
C GLY A 39 0.81 -4.15 1.24
N LEU A 40 0.11 -5.22 0.84
CA LEU A 40 0.71 -6.38 0.16
C LEU A 40 1.34 -5.97 -1.18
N ILE A 41 0.61 -5.23 -2.01
CA ILE A 41 1.11 -4.76 -3.32
C ILE A 41 2.33 -3.86 -3.14
N ALA A 42 2.33 -2.99 -2.14
CA ALA A 42 3.45 -2.12 -1.84
C ALA A 42 4.70 -2.92 -1.41
N VAL A 43 4.53 -3.93 -0.56
CA VAL A 43 5.60 -4.85 -0.15
C VAL A 43 6.18 -5.57 -1.37
N ASP A 44 5.33 -6.18 -2.21
CA ASP A 44 5.76 -6.88 -3.42
C ASP A 44 6.51 -5.94 -4.39
N HIS A 45 6.02 -4.70 -4.56
CA HIS A 45 6.67 -3.70 -5.40
C HIS A 45 8.07 -3.31 -4.88
N LEU A 46 8.21 -3.13 -3.56
CA LEU A 46 9.50 -2.81 -2.93
C LEU A 46 10.49 -3.96 -3.11
N GLU A 47 10.03 -5.20 -3.02
CA GLU A 47 10.86 -6.39 -3.23
C GLU A 47 11.29 -6.54 -4.68
N TYR A 48 10.37 -6.36 -5.62
CA TYR A 48 10.69 -6.34 -7.04
C TYR A 48 11.70 -5.25 -7.39
N SER A 49 11.65 -4.13 -6.67
CA SER A 49 12.57 -3.00 -6.84
C SER A 49 13.87 -3.14 -6.02
N GLU A 50 14.15 -4.31 -5.46
CA GLU A 50 15.32 -4.62 -4.62
C GLU A 50 15.47 -3.78 -3.35
N GLN A 51 14.38 -3.15 -2.88
CA GLN A 51 14.33 -2.36 -1.65
C GLN A 51 14.03 -3.22 -0.42
N TRP A 52 14.78 -4.32 -0.27
CA TRP A 52 14.53 -5.38 0.73
C TRP A 52 14.42 -4.87 2.17
N ARG A 53 15.27 -3.91 2.54
CA ARG A 53 15.24 -3.33 3.89
C ARG A 53 13.94 -2.59 4.16
N LEU A 54 13.46 -1.81 3.19
CA LEU A 54 12.22 -1.07 3.33
C LEU A 54 11.03 -2.03 3.34
N SER A 55 11.01 -3.01 2.45
CA SER A 55 10.00 -4.09 2.47
C SER A 55 9.90 -4.74 3.85
N GLY A 56 11.01 -5.17 4.45
CA GLY A 56 11.02 -5.81 5.77
C GLY A 56 10.47 -4.93 6.90
N ILE A 57 10.74 -3.62 6.85
CA ILE A 57 10.19 -2.65 7.80
C ILE A 57 8.67 -2.55 7.62
N ILE A 58 8.20 -2.40 6.39
CA ILE A 58 6.77 -2.28 6.10
C ILE A 58 6.03 -3.58 6.45
N ARG A 59 6.57 -4.76 6.11
CA ARG A 59 6.00 -6.05 6.51
C ARG A 59 5.81 -6.13 8.02
N THR A 60 6.81 -5.72 8.79
CA THR A 60 6.75 -5.72 10.25
C THR A 60 5.63 -4.82 10.76
N ALA A 61 5.53 -3.60 10.23
CA ALA A 61 4.48 -2.65 10.61
C ALA A 61 3.07 -3.18 10.25
N LEU A 62 2.93 -3.77 9.05
CA LEU A 62 1.67 -4.38 8.60
C LEU A 62 1.28 -5.57 9.50
N LYS A 63 2.23 -6.43 9.89
CA LYS A 63 1.97 -7.54 10.83
C LYS A 63 1.62 -7.08 12.24
N GLN A 64 2.23 -5.99 12.71
CA GLN A 64 1.88 -5.41 14.01
C GLN A 64 0.44 -4.90 14.02
N LYS A 65 -0.01 -4.30 12.91
CA LYS A 65 -1.38 -3.80 12.75
C LYS A 65 -2.39 -4.91 12.47
N TRP A 66 -2.02 -5.87 11.64
CA TRP A 66 -2.85 -7.01 11.23
C TRP A 66 -2.08 -8.32 11.40
N PRO A 67 -2.14 -8.91 12.61
CA PRO A 67 -1.40 -10.13 12.92
C PRO A 67 -1.71 -11.30 11.97
N ASP A 68 -2.97 -11.39 11.55
CA ASP A 68 -3.51 -12.47 10.70
C ASP A 68 -3.25 -12.26 9.21
N LEU A 69 -2.69 -11.11 8.80
CA LEU A 69 -2.43 -10.81 7.38
C LEU A 69 -1.33 -11.71 6.84
N ASN A 70 -1.59 -12.49 5.79
CA ASN A 70 -0.58 -13.39 5.23
C ASN A 70 0.40 -12.61 4.33
N LEU A 71 1.51 -12.15 4.92
CA LEU A 71 2.59 -11.40 4.26
C LEU A 71 3.70 -12.33 3.77
#